data_AF-A0A9E3RT31-F1
#
_entry.id   AF-A0A9E3RT31-F1
#
_cell.length_a   1.000
_cell.length_b   1.000
_cell.length_c   1.000
_cell.angle_alpha   90.00
_cell.angle_beta   90.00
_cell.angle_gamma   90.00
#
_symmetry.space_group_name_H-M   'P 1'
#
loop_
_entity.id
_entity.type
_entity.pdbx_description
1 polymer ?
#
loop_
_entity_poly.entity_id
_entity_poly.type
_entity_poly.pdbx_seq_one_letter_code
_entity_poly.pdbx_strand_id
1 'polypeptide(L)' 'MQHQSQHPIQVVALRTGLTPHVIRMWERRYAAVCPTRTPTNRRLYSDSDITRLRLLSRAT' A
#
# COMPACT_ATOMS: atom_id res chain seq x y z
N MET A 1 -2.07 -2.27 20.84
CA MET A 1 -1.02 -3.01 20.10
C MET A 1 -1.44 -3.02 18.64
N GLN A 2 -0.85 -2.15 17.81
CA GLN A 2 -1.21 -2.08 16.39
C GLN A 2 -0.58 -3.28 15.68
N HIS A 3 -1.39 -4.25 15.27
CA HIS A 3 -0.92 -5.36 14.45
C HIS A 3 -0.37 -4.80 13.14
N GLN A 4 0.95 -4.84 12.97
CA GLN A 4 1.61 -4.48 11.72
C GLN A 4 1.49 -5.66 10.74
N SER A 5 0.25 -5.97 10.35
CA SER A 5 -0.03 -7.02 9.39
C SER A 5 0.45 -6.54 8.02
N GLN A 6 1.46 -7.24 7.50
CA GLN A 6 2.07 -6.95 6.21
C GLN A 6 1.29 -7.67 5.11
N HIS A 7 0.74 -6.90 4.18
CA HIS A 7 -0.15 -7.37 3.13
C HIS A 7 0.49 -7.22 1.74
N PRO A 8 0.29 -8.18 0.83
CA PRO A 8 0.73 -8.03 -0.55
C PRO A 8 -0.09 -6.95 -1.28
N ILE A 9 0.46 -6.42 -2.37
CA ILE A 9 -0.19 -5.39 -3.18
C ILE A 9 -1.60 -5.78 -3.67
N GLN A 10 -1.87 -7.07 -3.87
CA GLN A 10 -3.20 -7.57 -4.26
C GLN A 10 -4.25 -7.36 -3.18
N VAL A 11 -3.89 -7.60 -1.91
CA VAL A 11 -4.81 -7.39 -0.78
C VAL A 11 -5.03 -5.89 -0.56
N VAL A 12 -3.98 -5.09 -0.70
CA VAL A 12 -4.08 -3.62 -0.64
C VAL A 12 -5.00 -3.09 -1.73
N ALA A 13 -4.82 -3.56 -2.97
CA ALA A 13 -5.67 -3.20 -4.10
C ALA A 13 -7.15 -3.53 -3.84
N LEU A 14 -7.43 -4.73 -3.34
CA LEU A 14 -8.79 -5.14 -2.99
C LEU A 14 -9.41 -4.26 -1.89
N ARG A 15 -8.65 -3.92 -0.84
CA ARG A 15 -9.14 -3.13 0.31
C ARG A 15 -9.30 -1.64 0.00
N THR A 16 -8.42 -1.09 -0.83
CA THR A 16 -8.43 0.32 -1.23
C THR A 16 -9.33 0.58 -2.43
N GLY A 17 -9.66 -0.45 -3.23
CA GLY A 17 -10.33 -0.30 -4.51
C GLY A 17 -9.41 0.25 -5.62
N LEU A 18 -8.13 0.44 -5.33
CA LEU A 18 -7.14 0.92 -6.30
C LEU A 18 -6.51 -0.24 -7.05
N THR A 19 -6.17 -0.05 -8.32
CA THR A 19 -5.42 -1.06 -9.05
C THR A 19 -3.96 -1.11 -8.55
N PRO A 20 -3.30 -2.29 -8.61
CA PRO A 20 -1.87 -2.40 -8.28
C PRO A 20 -0.99 -1.43 -9.08
N HIS A 21 -1.43 -1.05 -10.28
CA HIS A 21 -0.76 -0.07 -11.11
C HIS A 21 -0.80 1.34 -10.48
N VAL A 22 -1.96 1.80 -10.02
CA VAL A 22 -2.11 3.10 -9.34
C VAL A 22 -1.26 3.15 -8.07
N ILE A 23 -1.29 2.08 -7.27
CA ILE A 23 -0.48 1.99 -6.05
C ILE A 23 1.02 2.13 -6.37
N ARG A 24 1.51 1.48 -7.42
CA ARG A 24 2.91 1.61 -7.88
C ARG A 24 3.23 3.01 -8.41
N MET A 25 2.30 3.63 -9.12
CA MET A 25 2.44 5.00 -9.58
C MET A 25 2.55 5.98 -8.42
N TRP A 26 1.73 5.79 -7.37
CA TRP A 26 1.78 6.64 -6.18
C TRP A 26 3.02 6.39 -5.32
N GLU A 27 3.48 5.14 -5.23
CA GLU A 27 4.77 4.78 -4.64
C GLU A 27 5.91 5.52 -5.37
N ARG A 28 5.93 5.49 -6.71
CA ARG A 28 7.01 6.10 -7.49
C ARG A 28 6.94 7.62 -7.59
N ARG A 29 5.74 8.20 -7.74
CA ARG A 29 5.53 9.63 -8.02
C ARG A 29 5.46 10.47 -6.75
N TYR A 30 4.80 9.96 -5.71
CA TYR A 30 4.50 10.74 -4.51
C TYR A 30 5.16 10.18 -3.25
N ALA A 31 5.91 9.08 -3.35
CA ALA A 31 6.42 8.34 -2.18
C ALA A 31 5.32 8.12 -1.11
N ALA A 32 4.09 7.87 -1.58
CA ALA A 32 2.90 7.92 -0.74
C ALA A 32 2.88 6.84 0.37
N VAL A 33 3.62 5.74 0.17
CA VAL A 33 3.71 4.58 1.04
C VAL A 33 5.13 4.00 1.00
N CYS A 34 5.55 3.40 2.10
CA CYS A 34 6.89 2.79 2.23
C CYS A 34 6.74 1.27 2.35
N PRO A 35 6.67 0.53 1.22
CA PRO A 35 6.53 -0.92 1.30
C PRO A 35 7.77 -1.53 1.94
N THR A 36 7.54 -2.37 2.93
CA THR A 36 8.59 -3.20 3.50
C THR A 36 8.95 -4.28 2.49
N ARG A 37 10.25 -4.42 2.20
CA ARG A 37 10.73 -5.50 1.33
C ARG A 37 11.05 -6.71 2.19
N THR A 38 10.45 -7.84 1.89
CA THR A 38 10.86 -9.11 2.48
C THR A 38 12.23 -9.54 1.95
N PRO A 39 12.96 -10.41 2.66
CA PRO A 39 14.17 -11.04 2.14
C PRO A 39 13.97 -11.74 0.78
N THR A 40 12.73 -12.11 0.44
CA THR A 40 12.34 -12.66 -0.88
C THR A 40 12.08 -11.59 -1.95
N ASN A 41 12.45 -10.33 -1.71
CA ASN A 41 12.24 -9.20 -2.63
C ASN A 41 10.76 -8.96 -3.02
N ARG A 42 9.82 -9.27 -2.11
CA ARG A 42 8.40 -8.96 -2.29
C ARG A 42 8.06 -7.67 -1.56
N ARG A 43 7.24 -6.81 -2.18
CA ARG A 43 6.69 -5.61 -1.57
C ARG A 43 5.52 -5.98 -0.68
N LEU A 44 5.64 -5.67 0.61
CA LEU A 44 4.55 -5.77 1.56
C LEU A 44 4.19 -4.40 2.10
N TYR A 45 2.90 -4.17 2.26
CA TYR A 45 2.31 -2.93 2.71
C TYR A 45 1.68 -3.16 4.08
N SER A 46 1.88 -2.23 5.00
CA SER A 46 1.23 -2.28 6.31
C SER A 46 -0.22 -1.80 6.24
N ASP A 47 -1.03 -2.09 7.26
CA ASP A 47 -2.36 -1.48 7.37
C ASP A 47 -2.32 0.06 7.42
N SER A 48 -1.22 0.64 7.91
CA SER A 48 -0.95 2.07 7.89
C SER A 48 -0.87 2.60 6.45
N ASP A 49 -0.15 1.88 5.58
CA ASP A 49 -0.04 2.20 4.15
C ASP A 49 -1.39 2.10 3.46
N ILE A 50 -2.17 1.05 3.77
CA ILE A 50 -3.54 0.86 3.23
C ILE A 50 -4.43 2.04 3.61
N THR A 51 -4.39 2.45 4.88
CA THR A 51 -5.17 3.58 5.39
C THR A 51 -4.80 4.88 4.68
N ARG A 52 -3.49 5.11 4.49
CA ARG A 52 -2.96 6.28 3.78
C ARG A 52 -3.39 6.32 2.32
N LEU A 53 -3.30 5.19 1.62
CA LEU A 53 -3.77 5.06 0.23
C LEU A 53 -5.28 5.30 0.12
N ARG A 54 -6.07 4.78 1.07
CA ARG A 54 -7.52 4.99 1.10
C ARG A 54 -7.89 6.45 1.40
N LEU A 55 -7.12 7.16 2.22
CA LEU A 55 -7.33 8.59 2.47
C LEU A 55 -7.02 9.41 1.23
N LEU A 56 -5.89 9.13 0.57
CA LEU A 56 -5.50 9.78 -0.68
C LEU A 56 -6.53 9.53 -1.79
N SER A 57 -7.09 8.31 -1.89
CA SER A 57 -8.12 8.00 -2.89
C SER A 57 -9.46 8.69 -2.62
N ARG A 58 -9.71 9.17 -1.40
CA ARG A 58 -10.91 9.95 -1.04
C ARG A 58 -10.69 11.46 -1.18
N ALA A 59 -9.45 11.90 -1.14
CA ALA A 59 -9.07 13.31 -1.25
C ALA A 59 -8.89 13.78 -2.71
N THR A 60 -8.97 12.85 -3.66
CA THR A 60 -8.95 13.11 -5.12
C THR A 60 -10.31 12.80 -5.69
#